data_AF-A0A5C8CT85-F1
#
_entry.id   AF-A0A5C8CT85-F1
#
_cell.length_a   1.000
_cell.length_b   1.000
_cell.length_c   1.000
_cell.angle_alpha   90.00
_cell.angle_beta   90.00
_cell.angle_gamma   90.00
#
_symmetry.space_group_name_H-M   'P 1'
#
loop_
_entity.id
_entity.type
_entity.pdbx_description
1 polymer ?
#
loop_
_entity_poly.entity_id
_entity_poly.type
_entity_poly.pdbx_seq_one_letter_code
_entity_poly.pdbx_strand_id
1 'polypeptide(L)'
;MILDASDFSYTESTKELTLSYSGLNKISSASLTAKQKYQYTITFKFTDYISEDTKNLDVKVNLIKAQIITKTDIVNMMKNVKNSDGIYGGKNNGEIVFEGNGIPTTFSFATATFSSSTPNFSSTGTTTFLNSSIEITASSKIFSLAYAIAETTQFKEYFGSSVFSDMDYNSTPPTISADKKTCTFTLKFKKVKSGYALSSEVSRLTTSGLTIGLTLKDDGSKTARWK
;
A
#
# COMPACT_ATOMS: atom_id res chain seq x y z
N MET A 1 19.46 5.01 -24.11
CA MET A 1 20.64 4.87 -23.23
C MET A 1 21.26 3.52 -23.50
N ILE A 2 22.53 3.49 -23.90
CA ILE A 2 23.31 2.27 -24.11
C ILE A 2 24.31 2.18 -22.95
N LEU A 3 24.35 1.01 -22.30
CA LEU A 3 25.41 0.67 -21.36
C LEU A 3 26.44 -0.18 -22.12
N ASP A 4 27.72 0.09 -21.92
CA ASP A 4 28.83 -0.66 -22.51
C ASP A 4 29.63 -1.38 -21.40
N ALA A 5 30.63 -2.18 -21.78
CA ALA A 5 31.41 -2.97 -20.82
C ALA A 5 32.11 -2.11 -19.75
N SER A 6 32.48 -0.87 -20.06
CA SER A 6 33.14 0.05 -19.10
C SER A 6 32.18 0.62 -18.05
N ASP A 7 30.87 0.47 -18.26
CA ASP A 7 29.84 0.84 -17.29
C ASP A 7 29.65 -0.21 -16.19
N PHE A 8 30.38 -1.31 -16.27
CA PHE A 8 30.35 -2.39 -15.30
C PHE A 8 31.74 -2.64 -14.71
N SER A 9 31.79 -2.93 -13.43
CA SER A 9 32.95 -3.44 -12.72
C SER A 9 32.77 -4.94 -12.48
N TYR A 10 33.80 -5.72 -12.82
CA TYR A 10 33.85 -7.15 -12.51
C TYR A 10 34.96 -7.43 -11.52
N THR A 11 34.60 -8.05 -10.40
CA THR A 11 35.56 -8.49 -9.39
C THR A 11 35.83 -9.98 -9.57
N GLU A 12 37.02 -10.34 -10.01
CA GLU A 12 37.34 -11.73 -10.36
C GLU A 12 37.31 -12.68 -9.17
N SER A 13 37.71 -12.23 -7.97
CA SER A 13 37.75 -13.06 -6.77
C SER A 13 36.35 -13.42 -6.25
N THR A 14 35.40 -12.49 -6.33
CA THR A 14 34.01 -12.68 -5.87
C THR A 14 33.05 -13.09 -6.99
N LYS A 15 33.50 -12.99 -8.26
CA LYS A 15 32.69 -13.19 -9.46
C LYS A 15 31.49 -12.24 -9.55
N GLU A 16 31.56 -11.08 -8.89
CA GLU A 16 30.50 -10.08 -8.88
C GLU A 16 30.63 -9.11 -10.06
N LEU A 17 29.53 -8.92 -10.79
CA LEU A 17 29.37 -7.87 -11.80
C LEU A 17 28.46 -6.77 -11.25
N THR A 18 28.99 -5.56 -11.11
CA THR A 18 28.28 -4.39 -10.57
C THR A 18 28.29 -3.25 -11.58
N LEU A 19 27.31 -2.34 -11.51
CA LEU A 19 27.40 -1.08 -12.24
C LEU A 19 28.53 -0.24 -11.63
N SER A 20 29.43 0.23 -12.49
CA SER A 20 30.47 1.18 -12.08
C SER A 20 29.85 2.56 -11.84
N TYR A 21 30.63 3.48 -11.28
CA TYR A 21 30.20 4.86 -11.09
C TYR A 21 29.79 5.53 -12.42
N SER A 22 30.50 5.25 -13.52
CA SER A 22 30.14 5.75 -14.85
C SER A 22 28.81 5.18 -15.34
N GLY A 23 28.59 3.87 -15.15
CA GLY A 23 27.32 3.22 -15.48
C GLY A 23 26.14 3.78 -14.68
N LEU A 24 26.33 3.97 -13.37
CA LEU A 24 25.35 4.63 -12.50
C LEU A 24 25.05 6.06 -12.96
N ASN A 25 26.07 6.83 -13.33
CA ASN A 25 25.90 8.19 -13.82
C ASN A 25 25.13 8.24 -15.14
N LYS A 26 25.41 7.35 -16.10
CA LYS A 26 24.63 7.24 -17.35
C LYS A 26 23.15 6.97 -17.07
N ILE A 27 22.87 6.06 -16.13
CA ILE A 27 21.50 5.77 -15.69
C ILE A 27 20.84 6.98 -15.04
N SER A 28 21.52 7.65 -14.12
CA SER A 28 20.97 8.80 -13.40
C SER A 28 20.75 10.04 -14.28
N SER A 29 21.57 10.22 -15.31
CA SER A 29 21.50 11.35 -16.26
C SER A 29 20.57 11.09 -17.44
N ALA A 30 20.13 9.84 -17.64
CA ALA A 30 19.15 9.54 -18.66
C ALA A 30 17.77 10.10 -18.28
N SER A 31 17.17 10.86 -19.18
CA SER A 31 15.77 11.28 -19.09
C SER A 31 14.84 10.10 -19.32
N LEU A 32 14.71 9.22 -18.32
CA LEU A 32 13.72 8.15 -18.33
C LEU A 32 12.35 8.75 -17.99
N THR A 33 11.32 8.42 -18.78
CA THR A 33 9.93 8.71 -18.38
C THR A 33 9.48 7.69 -17.34
N ALA A 34 8.57 8.07 -16.44
CA ALA A 34 8.09 7.18 -15.37
C ALA A 34 7.43 5.92 -15.98
N LYS A 35 7.62 4.76 -15.35
CA LYS A 35 7.12 3.45 -15.82
C LYS A 35 7.74 2.96 -17.14
N GLN A 36 8.72 3.67 -17.72
CA GLN A 36 9.42 3.23 -18.92
C GLN A 36 10.39 2.09 -18.61
N LYS A 37 10.25 0.99 -19.35
CA LYS A 37 11.05 -0.22 -19.20
C LYS A 37 12.20 -0.19 -20.22
N TYR A 38 13.43 -0.12 -19.72
CA TYR A 38 14.62 -0.33 -20.53
C TYR A 38 15.09 -1.76 -20.30
N GLN A 39 14.96 -2.60 -21.32
CA GLN A 39 15.52 -3.95 -21.30
C GLN A 39 16.97 -3.88 -21.77
N TYR A 40 17.87 -4.33 -20.91
CA TYR A 40 19.27 -4.58 -21.21
C TYR A 40 19.45 -6.09 -21.33
N THR A 41 20.16 -6.53 -22.35
CA THR A 41 20.65 -7.91 -22.42
C THR A 41 22.13 -7.85 -22.09
N ILE A 42 22.51 -8.53 -21.01
CA ILE A 42 23.91 -8.77 -20.64
C ILE A 42 24.26 -10.15 -21.20
N THR A 43 25.11 -10.20 -22.22
CA THR A 43 25.60 -11.45 -22.79
C THR A 43 26.90 -11.83 -22.12
N PHE A 44 26.89 -12.92 -21.36
CA PHE A 44 28.10 -13.54 -20.83
C PHE A 44 28.63 -14.53 -21.86
N LYS A 45 29.92 -14.41 -22.19
CA LYS A 45 30.62 -15.34 -23.07
C LYS A 45 31.57 -16.18 -22.22
N PHE A 46 31.34 -17.48 -22.19
CA PHE A 46 32.19 -18.44 -21.52
C PHE A 46 32.95 -19.24 -22.57
N THR A 47 34.26 -19.33 -22.43
CA THR A 47 35.10 -20.21 -23.26
C THR A 47 35.66 -21.28 -22.35
N ASP A 48 35.40 -22.54 -22.71
CA ASP A 48 36.10 -23.66 -22.11
C ASP A 48 37.48 -23.75 -22.77
N TYR A 49 38.54 -23.45 -22.01
CA TYR A 49 39.91 -23.46 -22.53
C TYR A 49 40.45 -24.87 -22.84
N ILE A 50 39.75 -25.94 -22.43
CA ILE A 50 40.15 -27.32 -22.72
C ILE A 50 39.53 -27.79 -24.05
N SER A 51 38.28 -27.43 -24.33
CA SER A 51 37.57 -27.81 -25.56
C SER A 51 37.56 -26.71 -26.64
N GLU A 52 37.98 -25.49 -26.29
CA GLU A 52 37.87 -24.25 -27.10
C GLU A 52 36.43 -23.85 -27.45
N ASP A 53 35.43 -24.56 -26.92
CA ASP A 53 34.02 -24.25 -27.14
C ASP A 53 33.61 -22.96 -26.42
N THR A 54 32.87 -22.14 -27.15
CA THR A 54 32.29 -20.90 -26.61
C THR A 54 30.79 -21.08 -26.39
N LYS A 55 30.31 -20.72 -25.21
CA LYS A 55 28.89 -20.64 -24.86
C LYS A 55 28.50 -19.23 -24.46
N ASN A 56 27.37 -18.76 -24.99
CA ASN A 56 26.78 -17.49 -24.59
C ASN A 56 25.62 -17.73 -23.62
N LEU A 57 25.53 -16.91 -22.57
CA LEU A 57 24.38 -16.81 -21.68
C LEU A 57 23.86 -15.38 -21.70
N ASP A 58 22.64 -15.20 -22.19
CA ASP A 58 21.97 -13.91 -22.21
C ASP A 58 21.13 -13.71 -20.95
N VAL A 59 21.45 -12.69 -20.16
CA VAL A 59 20.68 -12.25 -18.99
C VAL A 59 19.93 -10.97 -19.33
N LYS A 60 18.60 -11.02 -19.27
CA LYS A 60 17.75 -9.84 -19.51
C LYS A 60 17.47 -9.09 -18.21
N VAL A 61 18.03 -7.90 -18.07
CA VAL A 61 17.80 -6.99 -16.95
C VAL A 61 16.83 -5.89 -17.39
N ASN A 62 15.80 -5.61 -16.59
CA ASN A 62 14.87 -4.52 -16.88
C ASN A 62 15.09 -3.39 -15.87
N LEU A 63 15.53 -2.23 -16.37
CA LEU A 63 15.60 -1.02 -15.58
C LEU A 63 14.29 -0.24 -15.76
N ILE A 64 13.60 0.06 -14.67
CA ILE A 64 12.34 0.81 -14.69
C ILE A 64 12.50 2.01 -13.77
N LYS A 65 12.33 3.21 -14.30
CA LYS A 65 12.17 4.40 -13.44
C LYS A 65 10.81 4.29 -12.75
N ALA A 66 10.85 3.95 -11.47
CA ALA A 66 9.64 3.83 -10.68
C ALA A 66 8.94 5.19 -10.56
N GLN A 67 7.62 5.19 -10.72
CA GLN A 67 6.79 6.29 -10.27
C GLN A 67 6.69 6.23 -8.75
N ILE A 68 7.06 7.33 -8.09
CA ILE A 68 6.99 7.41 -6.63
C ILE A 68 5.54 7.62 -6.20
N ILE A 69 5.04 6.74 -5.34
CA ILE A 69 3.78 6.86 -4.62
C ILE A 69 4.01 7.78 -3.41
N THR A 70 3.28 8.87 -3.38
CA THR A 70 3.39 9.93 -2.39
C THR A 70 2.31 9.80 -1.31
N LYS A 71 2.46 10.56 -0.23
CA LYS A 71 1.37 10.73 0.74
C LYS A 71 0.07 11.23 0.10
N THR A 72 0.16 12.08 -0.93
CA THR A 72 -1.00 12.63 -1.63
C THR A 72 -1.80 11.53 -2.32
N ASP A 73 -1.11 10.57 -2.93
CA ASP A 73 -1.75 9.42 -3.57
C ASP A 73 -2.51 8.56 -2.55
N ILE A 74 -1.93 8.36 -1.36
CA ILE A 74 -2.56 7.62 -0.26
C ILE A 74 -3.73 8.40 0.37
N VAL A 75 -3.64 9.73 0.48
CA VAL A 75 -4.77 10.57 0.88
C VAL A 75 -5.91 10.46 -0.14
N ASN A 76 -5.59 10.53 -1.43
CA ASN A 76 -6.58 10.40 -2.50
C ASN A 76 -7.22 9.01 -2.51
N MET A 77 -6.45 7.96 -2.23
CA MET A 77 -6.99 6.62 -2.00
C MET A 77 -8.01 6.62 -0.87
N MET A 78 -7.67 7.18 0.30
CA MET A 78 -8.59 7.27 1.44
C MET A 78 -9.82 8.13 1.18
N LYS A 79 -9.70 9.21 0.40
CA LYS A 79 -10.85 10.02 -0.02
C LYS A 79 -11.82 9.29 -0.97
N ASN A 80 -11.39 8.16 -1.53
CA ASN A 80 -12.19 7.35 -2.45
C ASN A 80 -12.64 6.01 -1.85
N VAL A 81 -12.32 5.71 -0.59
CA VAL A 81 -12.80 4.46 0.03
C VAL A 81 -14.31 4.48 0.16
N LYS A 82 -14.93 3.34 -0.09
CA LYS A 82 -16.36 3.15 0.09
C LYS A 82 -16.65 1.67 0.29
N ASN A 83 -17.11 1.29 1.48
CA ASN A 83 -17.47 -0.11 1.71
C ASN A 83 -18.85 -0.41 1.13
N SER A 84 -18.98 -1.57 0.47
CA SER A 84 -20.27 -2.13 0.09
C SER A 84 -20.70 -3.10 1.19
N ASP A 85 -21.67 -2.70 2.01
CA ASP A 85 -22.22 -3.52 3.11
C ASP A 85 -23.76 -3.51 3.03
N GLY A 86 -24.28 -3.90 1.86
CA GLY A 86 -25.71 -3.90 1.56
C GLY A 86 -26.35 -2.52 1.71
N ILE A 87 -27.49 -2.45 2.42
CA ILE A 87 -28.22 -1.20 2.68
C ILE A 87 -27.46 -0.21 3.57
N TYR A 88 -26.44 -0.69 4.28
CA TYR A 88 -25.62 0.09 5.21
C TYR A 88 -24.23 0.42 4.66
N GLY A 89 -23.97 0.18 3.37
CA GLY A 89 -22.71 0.61 2.74
C GLY A 89 -22.56 2.13 2.65
N GLY A 90 -21.32 2.60 2.50
CA GLY A 90 -21.05 4.00 2.18
C GLY A 90 -21.73 4.40 0.87
N LYS A 91 -22.37 5.57 0.85
CA LYS A 91 -23.09 6.06 -0.34
C LYS A 91 -22.18 6.94 -1.18
N ASN A 92 -21.33 7.71 -0.52
CA ASN A 92 -20.40 8.63 -1.15
C ASN A 92 -18.96 8.15 -1.05
N ASN A 93 -18.09 8.68 -1.92
CA ASN A 93 -16.66 8.42 -1.84
C ASN A 93 -16.09 9.01 -0.54
N GLY A 94 -15.20 8.25 0.09
CA GLY A 94 -14.62 8.59 1.38
C GLY A 94 -15.51 8.20 2.57
N GLU A 95 -16.63 7.51 2.36
CA GLU A 95 -17.49 7.05 3.45
C GLU A 95 -17.27 5.56 3.75
N ILE A 96 -16.98 5.28 5.01
CA ILE A 96 -17.07 3.93 5.57
C ILE A 96 -18.23 3.92 6.54
N VAL A 97 -19.14 2.96 6.40
CA VAL A 97 -20.29 2.84 7.29
C VAL A 97 -20.27 1.47 7.94
N PHE A 98 -20.34 1.46 9.27
CA PHE A 98 -20.45 0.24 10.05
C PHE A 98 -21.73 0.24 10.85
N GLU A 99 -22.47 -0.84 10.72
CA GLU A 99 -23.67 -1.10 11.50
C GLU A 99 -23.30 -1.84 12.81
N GLY A 100 -23.99 -1.45 13.88
CA GLY A 100 -24.08 -2.20 15.13
C GLY A 100 -25.50 -2.10 15.70
N ASN A 101 -26.09 -3.22 16.10
CA ASN A 101 -27.45 -3.33 16.64
C ASN A 101 -28.55 -2.71 15.76
N GLY A 102 -28.41 -2.82 14.44
CA GLY A 102 -29.30 -2.25 13.42
C GLY A 102 -29.08 -0.76 13.15
N ILE A 103 -28.08 -0.12 13.78
CA ILE A 103 -27.86 1.33 13.67
C ILE A 103 -26.53 1.60 12.94
N PRO A 104 -26.55 2.32 11.79
CA PRO A 104 -25.34 2.65 11.06
C PRO A 104 -24.58 3.80 11.71
N THR A 105 -23.26 3.71 11.68
CA THR A 105 -22.33 4.79 12.00
C THR A 105 -21.47 5.09 10.79
N THR A 106 -21.48 6.34 10.34
CA THR A 106 -20.73 6.80 9.16
C THR A 106 -19.44 7.49 9.56
N PHE A 107 -18.32 7.06 8.99
CA PHE A 107 -17.01 7.66 9.10
C PHE A 107 -16.63 8.30 7.76
N SER A 108 -16.17 9.55 7.78
CA SER A 108 -15.85 10.31 6.57
C SER A 108 -14.35 10.61 6.47
N PHE A 109 -13.79 10.29 5.31
CA PHE A 109 -12.42 10.57 4.91
C PHE A 109 -12.34 11.62 3.80
N ALA A 110 -13.45 12.29 3.46
CA ALA A 110 -13.49 13.30 2.39
C ALA A 110 -12.48 14.43 2.60
N THR A 111 -12.25 14.82 3.87
CA THR A 111 -11.27 15.83 4.29
C THR A 111 -10.05 15.22 5.00
N ALA A 112 -9.83 13.91 4.83
CA ALA A 112 -8.75 13.21 5.52
C ALA A 112 -7.37 13.79 5.17
N THR A 113 -6.50 13.81 6.17
CA THR A 113 -5.08 14.12 6.04
C THR A 113 -4.25 12.94 6.52
N PHE A 114 -3.06 12.77 5.97
CA PHE A 114 -2.15 11.71 6.39
C PHE A 114 -1.28 12.18 7.55
N SER A 115 -1.29 11.42 8.64
CA SER A 115 -0.43 11.60 9.79
C SER A 115 0.77 10.65 9.74
N SER A 116 1.95 11.15 10.12
CA SER A 116 3.12 10.30 10.36
C SER A 116 2.99 9.49 11.65
N SER A 117 2.11 9.88 12.58
CA SER A 117 1.81 9.17 13.82
C SER A 117 0.83 8.01 13.60
N THR A 118 0.62 7.20 14.64
CA THR A 118 -0.43 6.17 14.69
C THR A 118 -1.63 6.73 15.48
N PRO A 119 -2.86 6.71 14.91
CA PRO A 119 -3.20 6.24 13.57
C PRO A 119 -2.80 7.22 12.45
N ASN A 120 -2.62 6.71 11.22
CA ASN A 120 -2.24 7.52 10.06
C ASN A 120 -3.42 8.30 9.50
N PHE A 121 -4.61 7.73 9.60
CA PHE A 121 -5.88 8.41 9.33
C PHE A 121 -6.80 8.24 10.52
N SER A 122 -7.57 9.28 10.82
CA SER A 122 -8.59 9.24 11.86
C SER A 122 -9.91 9.76 11.32
N SER A 123 -11.01 9.13 11.74
CA SER A 123 -12.36 9.68 11.55
C SER A 123 -13.16 9.48 12.82
N THR A 124 -13.94 10.49 13.17
CA THR A 124 -15.02 10.34 14.15
C THR A 124 -16.29 9.95 13.42
N GLY A 125 -17.00 8.94 13.94
CA GLY A 125 -18.26 8.48 13.42
C GLY A 125 -19.40 9.43 13.74
N THR A 126 -20.29 9.60 12.77
CA THR A 126 -21.60 10.24 12.94
C THR A 126 -22.65 9.14 13.00
N THR A 127 -23.45 9.14 14.06
CA THR A 127 -24.47 8.13 14.29
C THR A 127 -25.79 8.80 14.63
N THR A 128 -26.87 8.36 13.98
CA THR A 128 -28.23 8.72 14.37
C THR A 128 -28.78 7.63 15.26
N PHE A 129 -28.69 7.83 16.57
CA PHE A 129 -29.25 6.91 17.55
C PHE A 129 -30.78 6.88 17.44
N LEU A 130 -31.35 5.68 17.41
CA LEU A 130 -32.79 5.49 17.43
C LEU A 130 -33.25 5.16 18.86
N ASN A 131 -33.26 3.89 19.22
CA ASN A 131 -33.83 3.39 20.48
C ASN A 131 -32.83 2.63 21.36
N SER A 132 -31.58 2.45 20.94
CA SER A 132 -30.60 1.62 21.66
C SER A 132 -29.18 2.17 21.58
N SER A 133 -28.33 1.71 22.52
CA SER A 133 -26.88 1.85 22.46
C SER A 133 -26.29 0.93 21.37
N ILE A 134 -25.11 1.30 20.87
CA ILE A 134 -24.48 0.66 19.71
C ILE A 134 -23.22 -0.06 20.17
N GLU A 135 -23.09 -1.31 19.78
CA GLU A 135 -21.86 -2.08 19.89
C GLU A 135 -21.41 -2.53 18.49
N ILE A 136 -20.17 -2.21 18.12
CA ILE A 136 -19.59 -2.62 16.84
C ILE A 136 -18.41 -3.56 17.14
N THR A 137 -18.50 -4.80 16.69
CA THR A 137 -17.42 -5.78 16.81
C THR A 137 -16.28 -5.44 15.83
N ALA A 138 -15.12 -5.01 16.31
CA ALA A 138 -14.03 -4.53 15.47
C ALA A 138 -13.48 -5.62 14.54
N SER A 139 -13.33 -6.85 15.04
CA SER A 139 -12.77 -7.97 14.27
C SER A 139 -13.60 -8.34 13.04
N SER A 140 -14.91 -8.05 13.02
CA SER A 140 -15.76 -8.30 11.85
C SER A 140 -15.70 -7.17 10.81
N LYS A 141 -15.18 -5.99 11.17
CA LYS A 141 -15.16 -4.81 10.29
C LYS A 141 -13.83 -4.58 9.58
N ILE A 142 -12.75 -5.23 10.02
CA ILE A 142 -11.43 -5.09 9.37
C ILE A 142 -11.44 -5.54 7.91
N PHE A 143 -12.18 -6.61 7.59
CA PHE A 143 -12.35 -7.06 6.21
C PHE A 143 -13.08 -6.02 5.37
N SER A 144 -14.18 -5.44 5.87
CA SER A 144 -14.93 -4.40 5.16
C SER A 144 -14.07 -3.16 4.87
N LEU A 145 -13.20 -2.79 5.80
CA LEU A 145 -12.23 -1.70 5.59
C LEU A 145 -11.18 -2.06 4.54
N ALA A 146 -10.60 -3.26 4.61
CA ALA A 146 -9.65 -3.76 3.62
C ALA A 146 -10.28 -3.80 2.22
N TYR A 147 -11.50 -4.31 2.12
CA TYR A 147 -12.26 -4.39 0.87
C TYR A 147 -12.52 -3.00 0.28
N ALA A 148 -12.97 -2.04 1.10
CA ALA A 148 -13.19 -0.67 0.65
C ALA A 148 -11.93 0.00 0.08
N ILE A 149 -10.77 -0.29 0.67
CA ILE A 149 -9.47 0.18 0.17
C ILE A 149 -9.11 -0.53 -1.14
N ALA A 150 -9.29 -1.85 -1.21
CA ALA A 150 -8.98 -2.65 -2.40
C ALA A 150 -9.73 -2.18 -3.64
N GLU A 151 -10.96 -1.69 -3.44
CA GLU A 151 -11.83 -1.27 -4.51
C GLU A 151 -11.46 0.08 -5.12
N THR A 152 -10.64 0.89 -4.44
CA THR A 152 -10.17 2.17 -4.95
C THR A 152 -9.29 2.01 -6.20
N THR A 153 -9.41 2.95 -7.13
CA THR A 153 -8.55 2.97 -8.33
C THR A 153 -7.07 3.05 -7.97
N GLN A 154 -6.73 3.83 -6.94
CA GLN A 154 -5.35 4.00 -6.47
C GLN A 154 -4.77 2.68 -5.95
N PHE A 155 -5.53 1.92 -5.15
CA PHE A 155 -5.04 0.62 -4.69
C PHE A 155 -4.81 -0.34 -5.86
N LYS A 156 -5.77 -0.42 -6.79
CA LYS A 156 -5.70 -1.21 -8.04
C LYS A 156 -4.51 -0.82 -8.91
N GLU A 157 -4.19 0.46 -8.97
CA GLU A 157 -3.07 0.98 -9.73
C GLU A 157 -1.72 0.62 -9.09
N TYR A 158 -1.60 0.76 -7.76
CA TYR A 158 -0.31 0.76 -7.06
C TYR A 158 0.08 -0.56 -6.39
N PHE A 159 -0.88 -1.34 -5.89
CA PHE A 159 -0.61 -2.46 -4.98
C PHE A 159 -1.18 -3.79 -5.49
N GLY A 160 -2.33 -3.75 -6.16
CA GLY A 160 -2.99 -4.94 -6.69
C GLY A 160 -4.51 -4.80 -6.63
N SER A 161 -5.26 -5.86 -6.94
CA SER A 161 -6.73 -5.79 -7.08
C SER A 161 -7.48 -6.77 -6.18
N SER A 162 -6.81 -7.45 -5.26
CA SER A 162 -7.42 -8.46 -4.39
C SER A 162 -7.03 -8.27 -2.93
N VAL A 163 -8.05 -8.18 -2.06
CA VAL A 163 -7.86 -8.18 -0.61
C VAL A 163 -7.07 -9.41 -0.16
N PHE A 164 -7.34 -10.58 -0.75
CA PHE A 164 -6.78 -11.86 -0.29
C PHE A 164 -5.30 -12.01 -0.65
N SER A 165 -4.91 -11.62 -1.86
CA SER A 165 -3.53 -11.78 -2.33
C SER A 165 -2.64 -10.57 -2.10
N ASP A 166 -3.22 -9.36 -2.03
CA ASP A 166 -2.45 -8.11 -2.05
C ASP A 166 -2.49 -7.36 -0.72
N MET A 167 -3.35 -7.78 0.22
CA MET A 167 -3.37 -7.26 1.59
C MET A 167 -3.18 -8.35 2.63
N ASP A 168 -2.58 -7.93 3.73
CA ASP A 168 -2.56 -8.62 5.00
C ASP A 168 -3.30 -7.74 6.00
N TYR A 169 -4.58 -8.08 6.20
CA TYR A 169 -5.50 -7.36 7.08
C TYR A 169 -5.81 -8.12 8.37
N ASN A 170 -5.27 -9.34 8.53
CA ASN A 170 -5.58 -10.21 9.68
C ASN A 170 -4.37 -10.50 10.57
N SER A 171 -3.14 -10.17 10.16
CA SER A 171 -1.95 -10.41 10.98
C SER A 171 -1.86 -9.53 12.23
N THR A 172 -2.51 -8.37 12.23
CA THR A 172 -2.54 -7.44 13.36
C THR A 172 -3.99 -7.21 13.79
N PRO A 173 -4.40 -7.72 14.97
CA PRO A 173 -5.74 -7.50 15.49
C PRO A 173 -6.05 -6.00 15.68
N PRO A 174 -7.31 -5.56 15.49
CA PRO A 174 -7.71 -4.20 15.84
C PRO A 174 -7.42 -3.90 17.32
N THR A 175 -6.95 -2.68 17.61
CA THR A 175 -6.67 -2.24 18.98
C THR A 175 -7.75 -1.28 19.44
N ILE A 176 -8.48 -1.64 20.50
CA ILE A 176 -9.56 -0.86 21.08
C ILE A 176 -9.02 -0.09 22.30
N SER A 177 -9.31 1.22 22.37
CA SER A 177 -8.96 2.06 23.52
C SER A 177 -9.70 1.62 24.79
N ALA A 178 -9.15 1.93 25.97
CA ALA A 178 -9.72 1.52 27.25
C ALA A 178 -11.17 2.01 27.48
N ASP A 179 -11.51 3.19 26.97
CA ASP A 179 -12.86 3.77 27.00
C ASP A 179 -13.82 3.15 25.95
N LYS A 180 -13.31 2.23 25.12
CA LYS A 180 -14.00 1.55 24.02
C LYS A 180 -14.53 2.50 22.94
N LYS A 181 -14.01 3.72 22.84
CA LYS A 181 -14.46 4.72 21.86
C LYS A 181 -13.68 4.69 20.56
N THR A 182 -12.38 4.45 20.63
CA THR A 182 -11.52 4.45 19.45
C THR A 182 -11.03 3.04 19.16
N CYS A 183 -11.20 2.60 17.93
CA CYS A 183 -10.59 1.38 17.43
C CYS A 183 -9.59 1.72 16.33
N THR A 184 -8.36 1.22 16.46
CA THR A 184 -7.31 1.36 15.45
C THR A 184 -7.17 0.06 14.67
N PHE A 185 -7.33 0.13 13.36
CA PHE A 185 -7.13 -0.95 12.41
C PHE A 185 -5.77 -0.82 11.74
N THR A 186 -5.10 -1.93 11.49
CA THR A 186 -3.81 -1.98 10.78
C THR A 186 -3.93 -2.86 9.55
N LEU A 187 -3.63 -2.33 8.37
CA LEU A 187 -3.69 -3.04 7.10
C LEU A 187 -2.35 -2.96 6.39
N LYS A 188 -1.72 -4.09 6.11
CA LYS A 188 -0.42 -4.16 5.44
C LYS A 188 -0.60 -4.50 3.97
N PHE A 189 0.04 -3.75 3.09
CA PHE A 189 0.03 -4.03 1.66
C PHE A 189 1.17 -5.00 1.35
N LYS A 190 0.88 -6.13 0.71
CA LYS A 190 1.86 -7.22 0.55
C LYS A 190 2.96 -6.91 -0.47
N LYS A 191 2.70 -6.01 -1.42
CA LYS A 191 3.62 -5.64 -2.49
C LYS A 191 3.33 -4.25 -3.04
N VAL A 192 4.31 -3.68 -3.74
CA VAL A 192 4.14 -2.55 -4.65
C VAL A 192 4.21 -3.10 -6.07
N LYS A 193 3.30 -2.68 -6.95
CA LYS A 193 3.28 -3.13 -8.34
C LYS A 193 4.55 -2.66 -9.06
N SER A 194 5.04 -3.49 -9.99
CA SER A 194 6.23 -3.16 -10.78
C SER A 194 6.05 -1.81 -11.49
N GLY A 195 7.10 -0.99 -11.48
CA GLY A 195 7.08 0.37 -11.99
C GLY A 195 6.64 1.43 -10.99
N TYR A 196 6.34 1.07 -9.74
CA TYR A 196 6.12 2.01 -8.64
C TYR A 196 7.08 1.78 -7.48
N ALA A 197 7.27 2.81 -6.66
CA ALA A 197 7.99 2.72 -5.39
C ALA A 197 7.32 3.64 -4.35
N LEU A 198 7.48 3.34 -3.07
CA LEU A 198 6.96 4.18 -2.00
C LEU A 198 7.93 5.33 -1.70
N SER A 199 7.41 6.55 -1.51
CA SER A 199 8.18 7.61 -0.86
C SER A 199 8.46 7.26 0.60
N SER A 200 9.46 7.92 1.20
CA SER A 200 9.84 7.70 2.60
C SER A 200 8.68 7.91 3.58
N GLU A 201 7.81 8.90 3.32
CA GLU A 201 6.63 9.24 4.14
C GLU A 201 5.61 8.10 4.25
N VAL A 202 5.52 7.23 3.23
CA VAL A 202 4.57 6.11 3.17
C VAL A 202 5.26 4.75 3.03
N SER A 203 6.58 4.71 3.20
CA SER A 203 7.40 3.48 3.09
C SER A 203 6.92 2.34 4.00
N ARG A 204 6.24 2.69 5.10
CA ARG A 204 5.71 1.72 6.07
C ARG A 204 4.55 0.86 5.57
N LEU A 205 3.89 1.23 4.48
CA LEU A 205 2.67 0.54 4.00
C LEU A 205 2.89 -0.96 3.74
N THR A 206 4.10 -1.35 3.33
CA THR A 206 4.47 -2.75 3.08
C THR A 206 5.22 -3.43 4.23
N THR A 207 5.44 -2.73 5.35
CA THR A 207 6.16 -3.26 6.52
C THR A 207 5.25 -3.29 7.75
N SER A 208 4.99 -2.15 8.37
CA SER A 208 4.11 -2.03 9.55
C SER A 208 2.65 -1.69 9.20
N GLY A 209 2.37 -1.38 7.94
CA GLY A 209 1.01 -1.17 7.42
C GLY A 209 0.47 0.25 7.59
N LEU A 210 -0.70 0.46 7.00
CA LEU A 210 -1.55 1.63 7.13
C LEU A 210 -2.40 1.50 8.39
N THR A 211 -2.41 2.53 9.24
CA THR A 211 -3.26 2.53 10.44
C THR A 211 -4.42 3.52 10.33
N ILE A 212 -5.62 3.08 10.72
CA ILE A 212 -6.86 3.84 10.62
C ILE A 212 -7.57 3.81 11.97
N GLY A 213 -7.71 4.96 12.61
CA GLY A 213 -8.42 5.13 13.87
C GLY A 213 -9.85 5.60 13.65
N LEU A 214 -10.82 4.85 14.18
CA LEU A 214 -12.23 5.17 14.09
C LEU A 214 -12.81 5.39 15.49
N THR A 215 -13.31 6.60 15.74
CA THR A 215 -13.84 7.01 17.05
C THR A 215 -15.37 7.09 17.02
N LEU A 216 -16.03 6.38 17.93
CA LEU A 216 -17.48 6.44 18.13
C LEU A 216 -17.84 7.56 19.12
N LYS A 217 -19.00 8.19 18.91
CA LYS A 217 -19.55 9.23 19.78
C LYS A 217 -20.86 8.79 20.40
N ASP A 218 -21.11 9.30 21.60
CA ASP A 218 -22.38 9.16 22.30
C ASP A 218 -23.32 10.31 21.91
N ASP A 219 -24.63 10.13 22.09
CA ASP A 219 -25.62 11.22 21.92
C ASP A 219 -25.97 11.93 23.25
N GLY A 220 -25.27 11.59 24.33
CA GLY A 220 -25.54 12.08 25.69
C GLY A 220 -26.55 11.23 26.48
N SER A 221 -27.35 10.41 25.81
CA SER A 221 -28.34 9.49 26.41
C SER A 221 -28.01 8.01 26.18
N LYS A 222 -27.34 7.70 25.07
CA LYS A 222 -27.00 6.37 24.59
C LYS A 222 -25.53 6.32 24.24
N THR A 223 -24.96 5.12 24.39
CA THR A 223 -23.53 4.92 24.19
C THR A 223 -23.25 4.20 22.89
N ALA A 224 -22.22 4.61 22.16
CA ALA A 224 -21.60 3.81 21.10
C ALA A 224 -20.22 3.31 21.56
N ARG A 225 -19.95 2.02 21.36
CA ARG A 225 -18.71 1.36 21.81
C ARG A 225 -18.21 0.32 20.82
N TRP A 226 -16.90 0.16 20.77
CA TRP A 226 -16.26 -0.96 20.11
C TRP A 226 -16.20 -2.19 21.02
N LYS A 227 -16.24 -3.37 20.40
CA LYS A 227 -16.11 -4.67 21.03
C LYS A 227 -15.11 -5.55 20.29
#